data_AF-A0AAU5SGN1-F1
#
_entry.id   AF-A0AAU5SGN1-F1
#
_cell.length_a   1.000
_cell.length_b   1.000
_cell.length_c   1.000
_cell.angle_alpha   90.00
_cell.angle_beta   90.00
_cell.angle_gamma   90.00
#
_symmetry.space_group_name_H-M   'P 1'
#
loop_
_entity.id
_entity.type
_entity.pdbx_description
1 polymer ?
#
loop_
_entity_poly.entity_id
_entity_poly.type
_entity_poly.pdbx_seq_one_letter_code
_entity_poly.pdbx_strand_id
1 'polypeptide(L)'
;MWHSAADDRQLADACVDVQAGRYLSASETLRETQDDFGLRAHRSLVLASEAWDSDLTERWVAEEPCAESALLWARVAVLRALRAADSKDDRATALSRIALAACQQAAGHAPQDPTPWVAQLALARFHRSFDPAPQGLLTAPPGPWRLLSHILRLDPWNREAHHRFLSIYFPRNGGRASEVWDVAAFLSQRAPSGSPLSLLPLVALVENYNPSAPLAYKMWEQPPWSTAALSIYHKWLPNVAGYRFTPVVDLSYLAHALVMARKEFEARAAFMLMGPYASRMPWSAFGAPEEQLTKAREACGLTVPGGP
;
A
#
# COMPACT_ATOMS: atom_id res chain seq x y z
N MET A 1 11.51 -5.85 -13.56
CA MET A 1 12.41 -5.28 -12.55
C MET A 1 11.64 -5.09 -11.26
N TRP A 2 12.11 -5.71 -10.19
CA TRP A 2 11.54 -5.59 -8.85
C TRP A 2 12.22 -4.43 -8.13
N HIS A 3 11.86 -3.20 -8.50
CA HIS A 3 12.42 -2.00 -7.90
C HIS A 3 11.30 -1.21 -7.23
N SER A 4 11.37 -1.04 -5.91
CA SER A 4 10.35 -0.37 -5.11
C SER A 4 10.15 1.09 -5.49
N ALA A 5 11.19 1.77 -6.01
CA ALA A 5 11.10 3.13 -6.53
C ALA A 5 10.54 3.24 -7.97
N ALA A 6 10.32 2.12 -8.67
CA ALA A 6 9.85 2.12 -10.05
C ALA A 6 10.65 3.09 -10.98
N ASP A 7 9.98 4.06 -11.58
CA ASP A 7 10.53 5.11 -12.45
C ASP A 7 10.99 6.38 -11.71
N ASP A 8 10.89 6.41 -10.38
CA ASP A 8 11.42 7.48 -9.53
C ASP A 8 12.93 7.32 -9.32
N ARG A 9 13.72 7.91 -10.23
CA ARG A 9 15.19 7.86 -10.17
C ARG A 9 15.77 8.53 -8.93
N GLN A 10 15.19 9.65 -8.52
CA GLN A 10 15.65 10.36 -7.32
C GLN A 10 15.46 9.51 -6.07
N LEU A 11 14.32 8.83 -5.95
CA LEU A 11 14.10 7.85 -4.88
C LEU A 11 15.08 6.67 -4.98
N ALA A 12 15.36 6.16 -6.19
CA ALA A 12 16.34 5.09 -6.38
C ALA A 12 17.75 5.50 -5.92
N ASP A 13 18.20 6.71 -6.25
CA ASP A 13 19.49 7.24 -5.82
C ASP A 13 19.52 7.44 -4.29
N ALA A 14 18.45 7.99 -3.71
CA ALA A 14 18.33 8.14 -2.27
C ALA A 14 18.32 6.80 -1.52
N CYS A 15 17.75 5.73 -2.10
CA CYS A 15 17.84 4.38 -1.56
C CYS A 15 19.29 3.90 -1.45
N VAL A 16 20.11 4.12 -2.48
CA VAL A 16 21.54 3.75 -2.47
C VAL A 16 22.28 4.50 -1.36
N ASP A 17 21.99 5.80 -1.20
CA ASP A 17 22.60 6.61 -0.14
C ASP A 17 22.18 6.15 1.26
N VAL A 18 20.88 5.85 1.46
CA VAL A 18 20.36 5.32 2.73
C VAL A 18 21.00 3.98 3.08
N GLN A 19 21.12 3.07 2.13
CA GLN A 19 21.82 1.79 2.32
C GLN A 19 23.29 1.99 2.70
N ALA A 20 23.92 3.05 2.20
CA ALA A 20 25.27 3.45 2.56
C ALA A 20 25.36 4.30 3.85
N GLY A 21 24.27 4.44 4.59
CA GLY A 21 24.22 5.15 5.88
C GLY A 21 24.25 6.68 5.76
N ARG A 22 23.89 7.24 4.60
CA ARG A 22 23.80 8.69 4.34
C ARG A 22 22.33 9.13 4.24
N TYR A 23 21.95 10.17 4.98
CA TYR A 23 20.55 10.62 5.05
C TYR A 23 20.24 11.88 4.22
N LEU A 24 21.24 12.61 3.70
CA LEU A 24 21.01 13.89 3.01
C LEU A 24 20.09 13.75 1.79
N SER A 25 20.32 12.76 0.94
CA SER A 25 19.48 12.50 -0.23
C SER A 25 18.05 12.09 0.15
N ALA A 26 17.88 11.39 1.30
CA ALA A 26 16.55 11.10 1.85
C ALA A 26 15.84 12.37 2.34
N SER A 27 16.58 13.29 2.97
CA SER A 27 16.08 14.61 3.39
C SER A 27 15.54 15.41 2.22
N GLU A 28 16.33 15.56 1.15
CA GLU A 28 15.94 16.28 -0.06
C GLU A 28 14.74 15.62 -0.76
N THR A 29 14.80 14.29 -0.93
CA THR A 29 13.75 13.49 -1.56
C THR A 29 12.41 13.62 -0.85
N LEU A 30 12.41 13.68 0.49
CA LEU A 30 11.19 13.86 1.28
C LEU A 30 10.74 15.32 1.30
N ARG A 31 11.66 16.29 1.41
CA ARG A 31 11.33 17.72 1.44
C ARG A 31 10.61 18.18 0.19
N GLU A 32 10.96 17.64 -0.98
CA GLU A 32 10.28 17.94 -2.25
C GLU A 32 8.82 17.44 -2.34
N THR A 33 8.38 16.62 -1.39
CA THR A 33 7.04 16.00 -1.41
C THR A 33 6.06 16.63 -0.42
N GLN A 34 6.42 17.77 0.18
CA GLN A 34 5.59 18.42 1.20
C GLN A 34 4.19 18.78 0.71
N ASP A 35 4.03 19.04 -0.59
CA ASP A 35 2.73 19.36 -1.22
C ASP A 35 2.08 18.16 -1.94
N ASP A 36 2.71 16.98 -1.93
CA ASP A 36 2.18 15.75 -2.53
C ASP A 36 2.25 14.61 -1.52
N PHE A 37 1.19 14.46 -0.73
CA PHE A 37 1.11 13.44 0.32
C PHE A 37 1.11 12.01 -0.22
N GLY A 38 0.62 11.78 -1.44
CA GLY A 38 0.65 10.47 -2.08
C GLY A 38 2.09 10.05 -2.38
N LEU A 39 2.87 10.98 -2.95
CA LEU A 39 4.28 10.76 -3.23
C LEU A 39 5.12 10.70 -1.95
N ARG A 40 4.86 11.56 -0.97
CA ARG A 40 5.51 11.54 0.35
C ARG A 40 5.30 10.20 1.06
N ALA A 41 4.08 9.68 1.01
CA ALA A 41 3.75 8.36 1.53
C ALA A 41 4.56 7.26 0.85
N HIS A 42 4.63 7.27 -0.49
CA HIS A 42 5.40 6.28 -1.25
C HIS A 42 6.91 6.35 -0.96
N ARG A 43 7.53 7.53 -1.13
CA ARG A 43 8.97 7.73 -0.89
C ARG A 43 9.38 7.38 0.54
N SER A 44 8.62 7.81 1.54
CA SER A 44 8.92 7.49 2.94
C SER A 44 8.79 6.00 3.26
N LEU A 45 7.86 5.27 2.64
CA LEU A 45 7.76 3.81 2.78
C LEU A 45 8.96 3.08 2.19
N VAL A 46 9.39 3.49 0.99
CA VAL A 46 10.53 2.89 0.29
C VAL A 46 11.84 3.19 1.02
N LEU A 47 12.08 4.44 1.43
CA LEU A 47 13.28 4.78 2.21
C LEU A 47 13.32 4.02 3.54
N ALA A 48 12.18 3.83 4.21
CA ALA A 48 12.13 3.05 5.43
C ALA A 48 12.43 1.57 5.21
N SER A 49 12.09 0.99 4.06
CA SER A 49 12.46 -0.39 3.73
C SER A 49 13.95 -0.58 3.50
N GLU A 50 14.68 0.49 3.18
CA GLU A 50 16.14 0.46 3.06
C GLU A 50 16.82 0.74 4.40
N ALA A 51 16.25 1.61 5.24
CA ALA A 51 16.86 2.02 6.50
C ALA A 51 16.60 1.06 7.68
N TRP A 52 15.61 0.16 7.60
CA TRP A 52 15.07 -0.56 8.76
C TRP A 52 16.08 -1.35 9.60
N ASP A 53 17.17 -1.83 9.00
CA ASP A 53 18.19 -2.66 9.67
C ASP A 53 19.42 -1.86 10.14
N SER A 54 19.32 -0.52 10.15
CA SER A 54 20.42 0.39 10.49
C SER A 54 20.04 1.38 11.59
N ASP A 55 21.01 2.05 12.19
CA ASP A 55 20.79 3.14 13.16
C ASP A 55 20.62 4.53 12.49
N LEU A 56 20.51 4.57 11.16
CA LEU A 56 20.54 5.81 10.37
C LEU A 56 19.50 6.83 10.83
N THR A 57 18.26 6.37 11.07
CA THR A 57 17.15 7.24 11.44
C THR A 57 17.30 7.82 12.84
N GLU A 58 17.80 7.04 13.78
CA GLU A 58 18.07 7.46 15.15
C GLU A 58 19.18 8.50 15.19
N ARG A 59 20.27 8.27 14.45
CA ARG A 59 21.36 9.25 14.30
C ARG A 59 20.87 10.53 13.66
N TRP A 60 20.11 10.42 12.56
CA TRP A 60 19.59 11.59 11.86
C TRP A 60 18.66 12.43 12.74
N VAL A 61 17.71 11.82 13.45
CA VAL A 61 16.83 12.56 14.39
C VAL A 61 17.62 13.21 15.52
N ALA A 62 18.69 12.58 16.01
CA ALA A 62 19.53 13.14 17.07
C ALA A 62 20.40 14.32 16.58
N GLU A 63 20.89 14.27 15.35
CA GLU A 63 21.73 15.30 14.74
C GLU A 63 20.89 16.48 14.22
N GLU A 64 19.77 16.22 13.55
CA GLU A 64 18.90 17.22 12.94
C GLU A 64 17.41 16.87 13.11
N PRO A 65 16.77 17.29 14.21
CA PRO A 65 15.34 17.10 14.43
C PRO A 65 14.51 17.99 13.48
N CYS A 66 13.87 17.38 12.48
CA CYS A 66 13.01 18.07 11.52
C CYS A 66 11.85 17.16 11.07
N ALA A 67 10.94 17.69 10.24
CA ALA A 67 9.78 16.94 9.78
C ALA A 67 10.18 15.68 8.98
N GLU A 68 11.22 15.77 8.14
CA GLU A 68 11.71 14.65 7.34
C GLU A 68 12.37 13.56 8.19
N SER A 69 13.26 13.93 9.12
CA SER A 69 13.94 12.96 9.99
C SER A 69 12.95 12.27 10.93
N ALA A 70 12.02 13.02 11.51
CA ALA A 70 10.96 12.48 12.36
C ALA A 70 10.04 11.52 11.58
N LEU A 71 9.64 11.87 10.35
CA LEU A 71 8.81 11.00 9.51
C LEU A 71 9.53 9.69 9.17
N LEU A 72 10.79 9.75 8.73
CA LEU A 72 11.52 8.53 8.38
C LEU A 72 11.74 7.63 9.60
N TRP A 73 12.05 8.22 10.76
CA TRP A 73 12.11 7.48 12.03
C TRP A 73 10.78 6.80 12.37
N ALA A 74 9.66 7.52 12.25
CA ALA A 74 8.33 6.94 12.48
C ALA A 74 8.05 5.74 11.55
N ARG A 75 8.39 5.86 10.27
CA ARG A 75 8.23 4.77 9.28
C ARG A 75 9.10 3.55 9.61
N VAL A 76 10.37 3.76 9.95
CA VAL A 76 11.29 2.68 10.34
C VAL A 76 10.81 2.00 11.62
N ALA A 77 10.41 2.76 12.64
CA ALA A 77 9.89 2.21 13.89
C ALA A 77 8.61 1.38 13.67
N VAL A 78 7.67 1.85 12.84
CA VAL A 78 6.47 1.09 12.45
C VAL A 78 6.87 -0.20 11.72
N LEU A 79 7.77 -0.13 10.73
CA LEU A 79 8.21 -1.29 9.98
C LEU A 79 8.86 -2.34 10.87
N ARG A 80 9.71 -1.93 11.82
CA ARG A 80 10.32 -2.83 12.82
C ARG A 80 9.27 -3.48 13.71
N ALA A 81 8.30 -2.74 14.20
CA ALA A 81 7.21 -3.30 15.00
C ALA A 81 6.42 -4.35 14.22
N LEU A 82 6.06 -4.06 12.96
CA LEU A 82 5.35 -5.00 12.09
C LEU A 82 6.15 -6.26 11.80
N ARG A 83 7.43 -6.13 11.44
CA ARG A 83 8.31 -7.29 11.20
C ARG A 83 8.50 -8.15 12.45
N ALA A 84 8.66 -7.53 13.62
CA ALA A 84 8.72 -8.24 14.88
C ALA A 84 7.43 -9.03 15.14
N ALA A 85 6.26 -8.46 14.85
CA ALA A 85 4.98 -9.15 14.99
C ALA A 85 4.83 -10.33 14.02
N ASP A 86 5.19 -10.13 12.75
CA ASP A 86 5.10 -11.17 11.72
C ASP A 86 6.05 -12.35 12.03
N SER A 87 7.21 -12.06 12.64
CA SER A 87 8.16 -13.07 13.14
C SER A 87 7.84 -13.62 14.53
N LYS A 88 6.75 -13.19 15.17
CA LYS A 88 6.35 -13.56 16.55
C LYS A 88 7.43 -13.28 17.61
N ASP A 89 8.18 -12.18 17.45
CA ASP A 89 9.15 -11.70 18.45
C ASP A 89 8.41 -11.03 19.63
N ASP A 90 8.75 -11.40 20.86
CA ASP A 90 8.21 -10.86 22.11
C ASP A 90 8.37 -9.32 22.22
N ARG A 91 9.36 -8.75 21.54
CA ARG A 91 9.61 -7.31 21.48
C ARG A 91 8.57 -6.53 20.69
N ALA A 92 7.73 -7.19 19.88
CA ALA A 92 6.79 -6.53 18.98
C ALA A 92 5.87 -5.51 19.70
N THR A 93 5.39 -5.87 20.89
CA THR A 93 4.55 -4.96 21.71
C THR A 93 5.33 -3.73 22.17
N ALA A 94 6.57 -3.88 22.62
CA ALA A 94 7.41 -2.75 23.04
C ALA A 94 7.76 -1.84 21.85
N LEU A 95 8.14 -2.43 20.72
CA LEU A 95 8.42 -1.70 19.48
C LEU A 95 7.19 -0.93 18.97
N SER A 96 5.98 -1.48 19.11
CA SER A 96 4.75 -0.77 18.72
C SER A 96 4.52 0.51 19.54
N ARG A 97 4.93 0.56 20.81
CA ARG A 97 4.83 1.77 21.64
C ARG A 97 5.84 2.83 21.20
N ILE A 98 7.06 2.41 20.87
CA ILE A 98 8.10 3.29 20.30
C ILE A 98 7.61 3.86 18.98
N ALA A 99 7.09 3.01 18.09
CA ALA A 99 6.52 3.42 16.81
C ALA A 99 5.37 4.41 16.97
N LEU A 100 4.46 4.18 17.92
CA LEU A 100 3.36 5.10 18.20
C LEU A 100 3.88 6.47 18.65
N ALA A 101 4.84 6.51 19.57
CA ALA A 101 5.46 7.76 20.01
C ALA A 101 6.17 8.48 18.85
N ALA A 102 6.89 7.75 18.00
CA ALA A 102 7.55 8.30 16.83
C ALA A 102 6.55 8.91 15.83
N CYS A 103 5.43 8.23 15.54
CA CYS A 103 4.37 8.77 14.70
C CYS A 103 3.77 10.06 15.28
N GLN A 104 3.54 10.11 16.60
CA GLN A 104 3.02 11.30 17.28
C GLN A 104 4.00 12.48 17.23
N GLN A 105 5.30 12.22 17.41
CA GLN A 105 6.35 13.24 17.27
C GLN A 105 6.41 13.77 15.84
N ALA A 106 6.44 12.89 14.83
CA ALA A 106 6.44 13.27 13.43
C ALA A 106 5.20 14.10 13.05
N ALA A 107 4.01 13.72 13.55
CA ALA A 107 2.80 14.51 13.37
C ALA A 107 2.87 15.89 14.05
N GLY A 108 3.59 16.02 15.16
CA GLY A 108 3.85 17.30 15.82
C GLY A 108 4.72 18.24 14.98
N HIS A 109 5.70 17.70 14.25
CA HIS A 109 6.54 18.48 13.34
C HIS A 109 5.81 18.96 12.08
N ALA A 110 4.85 18.19 11.57
CA ALA A 110 4.07 18.53 10.38
C ALA A 110 2.58 18.20 10.56
N PRO A 111 1.80 19.03 11.30
CA PRO A 111 0.41 18.71 11.64
C PRO A 111 -0.55 18.62 10.44
N GLN A 112 -0.18 19.21 9.31
CA GLN A 112 -0.95 19.17 8.06
C GLN A 112 -0.61 17.95 7.18
N ASP A 113 0.48 17.24 7.50
CA ASP A 113 0.89 16.04 6.77
C ASP A 113 0.12 14.81 7.31
N PRO A 114 -0.70 14.13 6.49
CA PRO A 114 -1.39 12.91 6.90
C PRO A 114 -0.45 11.72 7.11
N THR A 115 0.77 11.76 6.56
CA THR A 115 1.68 10.61 6.44
C THR A 115 2.04 9.95 7.78
N PRO A 116 2.37 10.70 8.85
CA PRO A 116 2.61 10.11 10.17
C PRO A 116 1.38 9.40 10.76
N TRP A 117 0.19 9.98 10.58
CA TRP A 117 -1.07 9.39 11.04
C TRP A 117 -1.43 8.12 10.25
N VAL A 118 -1.13 8.10 8.94
CA VAL A 118 -1.27 6.90 8.11
C VAL A 118 -0.30 5.80 8.55
N ALA A 119 0.94 6.13 8.90
CA ALA A 119 1.88 5.16 9.46
C ALA A 119 1.35 4.58 10.79
N GLN A 120 0.72 5.40 11.62
CA GLN A 120 0.08 4.96 12.87
C GLN A 120 -1.10 3.99 12.64
N LEU A 121 -1.86 4.09 11.54
CA LEU A 121 -2.93 3.12 11.24
C LEU A 121 -2.40 1.68 11.16
N ALA A 122 -1.17 1.48 10.68
CA ALA A 122 -0.58 0.15 10.59
C ALA A 122 -0.38 -0.51 11.98
N LEU A 123 -0.31 0.30 13.05
CA LEU A 123 -0.17 -0.16 14.42
C LEU A 123 -1.50 -0.62 15.06
N ALA A 124 -2.65 -0.42 14.40
CA ALA A 124 -3.96 -0.81 14.92
C ALA A 124 -4.09 -2.32 15.19
N ARG A 125 -3.21 -3.15 14.61
CA ARG A 125 -3.16 -4.59 14.90
C ARG A 125 -2.60 -4.93 16.29
N PHE A 126 -1.85 -4.01 16.92
CA PHE A 126 -1.33 -4.17 18.29
C PHE A 126 -2.31 -3.64 19.33
N HIS A 127 -2.95 -2.52 19.03
CA HIS A 127 -3.88 -1.83 19.92
C HIS A 127 -5.22 -1.72 19.21
N ARG A 128 -6.11 -2.70 19.44
CA ARG A 128 -7.44 -2.68 18.84
C ARG A 128 -8.18 -1.42 19.29
N SER A 129 -8.48 -0.54 18.33
CA SER A 129 -9.42 0.55 18.55
C SER A 129 -10.84 0.02 18.44
N PHE A 130 -11.70 0.51 19.32
CA PHE A 130 -13.12 0.18 19.34
C PHE A 130 -13.97 1.41 19.03
N ASP A 131 -13.46 2.35 18.23
CA ASP A 131 -14.32 3.44 17.76
C ASP A 131 -15.51 2.84 16.98
N PRO A 132 -16.73 3.36 17.18
CA PRO A 132 -17.89 2.88 16.45
C PRO A 132 -17.75 3.20 14.96
N ALA A 133 -18.18 2.25 14.11
CA ALA A 133 -18.23 2.46 12.67
C ALA A 133 -19.25 3.56 12.31
N PRO A 134 -19.02 4.31 11.22
CA PRO A 134 -20.00 5.24 10.70
C PRO A 134 -21.25 4.50 10.20
N GLN A 135 -22.36 5.23 10.08
CA GLN A 135 -23.59 4.68 9.50
C GLN A 135 -23.39 4.29 8.03
N GLY A 136 -24.10 3.24 7.61
CA GLY A 136 -24.10 2.74 6.22
C GLY A 136 -23.26 1.49 5.97
N LEU A 137 -22.50 1.01 6.97
CA LEU A 137 -21.86 -0.31 6.93
C LEU A 137 -22.82 -1.39 7.43
N LEU A 138 -22.90 -2.51 6.72
CA LEU A 138 -23.78 -3.65 7.05
C LEU A 138 -23.31 -4.40 8.31
N THR A 139 -22.00 -4.59 8.44
CA THR A 139 -21.36 -5.28 9.56
C THR A 139 -20.92 -4.33 10.68
N ALA A 140 -20.88 -3.02 10.39
CA ALA A 140 -20.48 -1.95 11.31
C ALA A 140 -19.25 -2.29 12.18
N PRO A 141 -18.14 -2.75 11.58
CA PRO A 141 -17.04 -3.32 12.36
C PRO A 141 -16.28 -2.22 13.11
N PRO A 142 -16.00 -2.39 14.41
CA PRO A 142 -15.24 -1.40 15.16
C PRO A 142 -13.82 -1.26 14.60
N GLY A 143 -13.19 -0.12 14.81
CA GLY A 143 -11.84 0.12 14.33
C GLY A 143 -11.38 1.54 14.61
N PRO A 144 -10.22 1.97 14.10
CA PRO A 144 -9.70 3.32 14.33
C PRO A 144 -10.38 4.36 13.43
N TRP A 145 -11.72 4.37 13.41
CA TRP A 145 -12.53 5.24 12.55
C TRP A 145 -12.29 6.73 12.81
N ARG A 146 -11.98 7.12 14.06
CA ARG A 146 -11.64 8.51 14.39
C ARG A 146 -10.31 8.94 13.79
N LEU A 147 -9.30 8.04 13.84
CA LEU A 147 -8.00 8.29 13.22
C LEU A 147 -8.11 8.36 11.69
N LEU A 148 -8.85 7.44 11.07
CA LEU A 148 -9.16 7.53 9.63
C LEU A 148 -9.85 8.86 9.31
N SER A 149 -10.89 9.23 10.06
CA SER A 149 -11.61 10.48 9.86
C SER A 149 -10.70 11.71 9.98
N HIS A 150 -9.67 11.66 10.83
CA HIS A 150 -8.67 12.73 10.91
C HIS A 150 -7.83 12.81 9.65
N ILE A 151 -7.29 11.67 9.19
CA ILE A 151 -6.50 11.58 7.96
C ILE A 151 -7.30 12.09 6.76
N LEU A 152 -8.55 11.66 6.62
CA LEU A 152 -9.40 12.04 5.48
C LEU A 152 -9.84 13.52 5.51
N ARG A 153 -9.66 14.25 6.62
CA ARG A 153 -9.80 15.72 6.63
C ARG A 153 -8.58 16.42 6.05
N LEU A 154 -7.39 15.82 6.15
CA LEU A 154 -6.14 16.34 5.59
C LEU A 154 -6.01 15.95 4.11
N ASP A 155 -6.32 14.69 3.78
CA ASP A 155 -6.25 14.15 2.43
C ASP A 155 -7.39 13.11 2.22
N PRO A 156 -8.55 13.53 1.68
CA PRO A 156 -9.73 12.69 1.55
C PRO A 156 -9.54 11.44 0.71
N TRP A 157 -8.56 11.44 -0.20
CA TRP A 157 -8.33 10.34 -1.15
C TRP A 157 -6.98 9.67 -0.94
N ASN A 158 -6.38 9.85 0.26
CA ASN A 158 -5.06 9.31 0.58
C ASN A 158 -5.01 7.80 0.34
N ARG A 159 -4.27 7.39 -0.70
CA ARG A 159 -4.26 5.99 -1.15
C ARG A 159 -3.78 5.05 -0.05
N GLU A 160 -2.65 5.35 0.58
CA GLU A 160 -2.10 4.48 1.62
C GLU A 160 -3.07 4.35 2.80
N ALA A 161 -3.69 5.44 3.26
CA ALA A 161 -4.64 5.42 4.36
C ALA A 161 -5.76 4.39 4.16
N HIS A 162 -6.37 4.40 2.98
CA HIS A 162 -7.47 3.49 2.64
C HIS A 162 -7.01 2.02 2.63
N HIS A 163 -5.86 1.72 2.04
CA HIS A 163 -5.31 0.37 2.03
C HIS A 163 -4.89 -0.10 3.42
N ARG A 164 -4.23 0.75 4.21
CA ARG A 164 -3.83 0.45 5.60
C ARG A 164 -5.06 0.21 6.47
N PHE A 165 -6.07 1.05 6.37
CA PHE A 165 -7.30 0.91 7.12
C PHE A 165 -8.04 -0.39 6.76
N LEU A 166 -8.20 -0.68 5.46
CA LEU A 166 -8.80 -1.93 5.00
C LEU A 166 -8.04 -3.14 5.54
N SER A 167 -6.71 -3.06 5.62
CA SER A 167 -5.88 -4.18 6.07
C SER A 167 -6.12 -4.62 7.51
N ILE A 168 -6.66 -3.74 8.35
CA ILE A 168 -6.98 -4.07 9.76
C ILE A 168 -8.00 -5.21 9.84
N TYR A 169 -8.91 -5.28 8.87
CA TYR A 169 -9.99 -6.26 8.84
C TYR A 169 -9.59 -7.58 8.17
N PHE A 170 -8.40 -7.69 7.58
CA PHE A 170 -7.99 -8.91 6.90
C PHE A 170 -7.92 -10.11 7.87
N PRO A 171 -8.26 -11.33 7.42
CA PRO A 171 -8.23 -12.52 8.26
C PRO A 171 -6.88 -12.76 8.96
N ARG A 172 -5.76 -12.51 8.27
CA ARG A 172 -4.41 -12.62 8.85
C ARG A 172 -4.13 -11.65 10.00
N ASN A 173 -4.96 -10.61 10.14
CA ASN A 173 -4.90 -9.62 11.23
C ASN A 173 -6.02 -9.84 12.27
N GLY A 174 -6.76 -10.94 12.17
CA GLY A 174 -7.81 -11.32 13.11
C GLY A 174 -9.18 -10.65 12.85
N GLY A 175 -9.40 -10.10 11.65
CA GLY A 175 -10.71 -9.66 11.19
C GLY A 175 -11.47 -10.76 10.42
N ARG A 176 -12.65 -10.43 9.89
CA ARG A 176 -13.53 -11.37 9.18
C ARG A 176 -13.75 -10.97 7.73
N ALA A 177 -13.88 -11.96 6.84
CA ALA A 177 -14.12 -11.72 5.41
C ALA A 177 -15.31 -10.79 5.15
N SER A 178 -16.43 -10.96 5.89
CA SER A 178 -17.61 -10.08 5.78
C SER A 178 -17.31 -8.62 6.07
N GLU A 179 -16.45 -8.35 7.05
CA GLU A 179 -16.05 -6.98 7.45
C GLU A 179 -15.14 -6.36 6.39
N VAL A 180 -14.19 -7.14 5.85
CA VAL A 180 -13.32 -6.69 4.75
C VAL A 180 -14.15 -6.23 3.55
N TRP A 181 -15.15 -7.03 3.16
CA TRP A 181 -16.01 -6.70 2.03
C TRP A 181 -16.83 -5.45 2.24
N ASP A 182 -17.48 -5.35 3.40
CA ASP A 182 -18.30 -4.21 3.78
C ASP A 182 -17.47 -2.91 3.84
N VAL A 183 -16.28 -2.96 4.45
CA VAL A 183 -15.35 -1.82 4.52
C VAL A 183 -14.79 -1.46 3.13
N ALA A 184 -14.36 -2.44 2.32
CA ALA A 184 -13.86 -2.17 0.97
C ALA A 184 -14.92 -1.52 0.08
N ALA A 185 -16.16 -2.01 0.14
CA ALA A 185 -17.31 -1.43 -0.55
C ALA A 185 -17.60 0.00 -0.04
N PHE A 186 -17.66 0.20 1.27
CA PHE A 186 -17.92 1.49 1.88
C PHE A 186 -16.88 2.55 1.48
N LEU A 187 -15.60 2.20 1.49
CA LEU A 187 -14.52 3.12 1.12
C LEU A 187 -14.49 3.42 -0.38
N SER A 188 -14.59 2.39 -1.23
CA SER A 188 -14.48 2.57 -2.68
C SER A 188 -15.67 3.32 -3.30
N GLN A 189 -16.89 3.12 -2.81
CA GLN A 189 -18.09 3.79 -3.34
C GLN A 189 -18.11 5.30 -3.08
N ARG A 190 -17.36 5.78 -2.09
CA ARG A 190 -17.27 7.21 -1.75
C ARG A 190 -16.21 7.92 -2.57
N ALA A 191 -15.31 7.18 -3.21
CA ALA A 191 -14.24 7.75 -4.01
C ALA A 191 -14.77 8.37 -5.32
N PRO A 192 -14.15 9.44 -5.85
CA PRO A 192 -14.51 10.00 -7.14
C PRO A 192 -14.37 8.97 -8.25
N SER A 193 -15.18 9.12 -9.31
CA SER A 193 -15.02 8.30 -10.52
C SER A 193 -13.60 8.46 -11.07
N GLY A 194 -12.93 7.35 -11.36
CA GLY A 194 -11.56 7.34 -11.83
C GLY A 194 -10.50 7.49 -10.74
N SER A 195 -10.88 7.31 -9.46
CA SER A 195 -9.93 7.18 -8.35
C SER A 195 -9.31 5.78 -8.29
N PRO A 196 -8.02 5.64 -7.93
CA PRO A 196 -7.39 4.34 -7.67
C PRO A 196 -8.06 3.59 -6.51
N LEU A 197 -8.79 4.27 -5.62
CA LEU A 197 -9.52 3.65 -4.52
C LEU A 197 -10.64 2.70 -4.98
N SER A 198 -11.04 2.79 -6.25
CA SER A 198 -11.93 1.80 -6.88
C SER A 198 -11.32 0.39 -6.92
N LEU A 199 -10.00 0.23 -6.70
CA LEU A 199 -9.30 -1.05 -6.58
C LEU A 199 -9.50 -1.77 -5.24
N LEU A 200 -9.98 -1.09 -4.18
CA LEU A 200 -10.09 -1.69 -2.84
C LEU A 200 -10.88 -3.01 -2.81
N PRO A 201 -12.00 -3.18 -3.55
CA PRO A 201 -12.69 -4.47 -3.64
C PRO A 201 -11.84 -5.57 -4.30
N LEU A 202 -10.99 -5.24 -5.29
CA LEU A 202 -10.08 -6.20 -5.88
C LEU A 202 -8.95 -6.60 -4.92
N VAL A 203 -8.49 -5.66 -4.08
CA VAL A 203 -7.55 -5.97 -3.00
C VAL A 203 -8.20 -6.91 -1.97
N ALA A 204 -9.42 -6.59 -1.52
CA ALA A 204 -10.19 -7.46 -0.63
C ALA A 204 -10.39 -8.87 -1.19
N LEU A 205 -10.58 -8.98 -2.52
CA LEU A 205 -10.75 -10.25 -3.21
C LEU A 205 -9.49 -11.12 -3.16
N VAL A 206 -8.34 -10.52 -3.42
CA VAL A 206 -7.03 -11.20 -3.32
C VAL A 206 -6.75 -11.60 -1.87
N GLU A 207 -7.04 -10.73 -0.91
CA GLU A 207 -6.69 -10.96 0.50
C GLU A 207 -7.59 -11.97 1.20
N ASN A 208 -8.78 -12.23 0.66
CA ASN A 208 -9.67 -13.31 1.07
C ASN A 208 -9.52 -14.57 0.21
N TYR A 209 -8.55 -14.61 -0.71
CA TYR A 209 -8.30 -15.80 -1.53
C TYR A 209 -7.87 -16.97 -0.64
N ASN A 210 -8.62 -18.07 -0.74
CA ASN A 210 -8.31 -19.33 -0.07
C ASN A 210 -8.11 -20.42 -1.13
N PRO A 211 -6.85 -20.84 -1.42
CA PRO A 211 -6.58 -21.84 -2.46
C PRO A 211 -7.18 -23.22 -2.16
N SER A 212 -7.51 -23.51 -0.89
CA SER A 212 -8.17 -24.75 -0.49
C SER A 212 -9.67 -24.76 -0.76
N ALA A 213 -10.28 -23.61 -1.06
CA ALA A 213 -11.70 -23.54 -1.38
C ALA A 213 -11.95 -24.01 -2.83
N PRO A 214 -12.96 -24.88 -3.07
CA PRO A 214 -13.30 -25.33 -4.41
C PRO A 214 -13.57 -24.15 -5.35
N LEU A 215 -12.98 -24.18 -6.55
CA LEU A 215 -13.15 -23.17 -7.60
C LEU A 215 -12.79 -21.73 -7.17
N ALA A 216 -11.94 -21.55 -6.14
CA ALA A 216 -11.52 -20.23 -5.68
C ALA A 216 -10.95 -19.35 -6.80
N TYR A 217 -10.22 -19.96 -7.75
CA TYR A 217 -9.65 -19.26 -8.91
C TYR A 217 -10.72 -18.71 -9.88
N LYS A 218 -11.91 -19.32 -9.96
CA LYS A 218 -13.01 -18.87 -10.83
C LYS A 218 -13.78 -17.68 -10.25
N MET A 219 -13.42 -17.20 -9.06
CA MET A 219 -14.12 -16.09 -8.43
C MET A 219 -14.06 -14.83 -9.31
N TRP A 220 -12.92 -14.52 -9.92
CA TRP A 220 -12.77 -13.34 -10.79
C TRP A 220 -13.59 -13.41 -12.09
N GLU A 221 -13.92 -14.62 -12.57
CA GLU A 221 -14.77 -14.82 -13.73
C GLU A 221 -16.25 -14.49 -13.43
N GLN A 222 -16.64 -14.42 -12.16
CA GLN A 222 -18.02 -14.10 -11.81
C GLN A 222 -18.38 -12.66 -12.25
N PRO A 223 -19.63 -12.41 -12.69
CA PRO A 223 -20.03 -11.12 -13.25
C PRO A 223 -19.72 -9.89 -12.38
N PRO A 224 -19.90 -9.91 -11.04
CA PRO A 224 -19.60 -8.74 -10.21
C PRO A 224 -18.12 -8.32 -10.27
N TRP A 225 -17.20 -9.28 -10.29
CA TRP A 225 -15.75 -9.02 -10.21
C TRP A 225 -15.16 -8.68 -11.58
N SER A 226 -15.57 -9.39 -12.63
CA SER A 226 -15.18 -9.06 -14.00
C SER A 226 -15.71 -7.67 -14.42
N THR A 227 -16.95 -7.33 -14.05
CA THR A 227 -17.52 -6.00 -14.30
C THR A 227 -16.79 -4.91 -13.50
N ALA A 228 -16.45 -5.17 -12.23
CA ALA A 228 -15.67 -4.24 -11.43
C ALA A 228 -14.29 -3.97 -12.03
N ALA A 229 -13.56 -5.02 -12.44
CA ALA A 229 -12.25 -4.88 -13.08
C ALA A 229 -12.33 -4.08 -14.38
N LEU A 230 -13.31 -4.36 -15.24
CA LEU A 230 -13.53 -3.59 -16.49
C LEU A 230 -13.97 -2.14 -16.23
N SER A 231 -14.78 -1.89 -15.20
CA SER A 231 -15.14 -0.52 -14.81
C SER A 231 -13.92 0.28 -14.37
N ILE A 232 -13.02 -0.34 -13.59
CA ILE A 232 -11.76 0.28 -13.15
C ILE A 232 -10.83 0.53 -14.35
N TYR A 233 -10.72 -0.45 -15.25
CA TYR A 233 -10.01 -0.30 -16.51
C TYR A 233 -10.49 0.92 -17.31
N HIS A 234 -11.80 1.07 -17.51
CA HIS A 234 -12.33 2.19 -18.30
C HIS A 234 -12.25 3.55 -17.58
N LYS A 235 -12.40 3.58 -16.25
CA LYS A 235 -12.55 4.84 -15.49
C LYS A 235 -11.25 5.36 -14.87
N TRP A 236 -10.37 4.47 -14.40
CA TRP A 236 -9.14 4.86 -13.69
C TRP A 236 -7.90 4.74 -14.57
N LEU A 237 -7.75 3.67 -15.36
CA LEU A 237 -6.53 3.44 -16.16
C LEU A 237 -6.15 4.64 -17.06
N PRO A 238 -7.09 5.35 -17.73
CA PRO A 238 -6.75 6.52 -18.54
C PRO A 238 -6.08 7.65 -17.75
N ASN A 239 -6.37 7.77 -16.44
CA ASN A 239 -5.83 8.81 -15.58
C ASN A 239 -4.37 8.53 -15.18
N VAL A 240 -3.90 7.28 -15.32
CA VAL A 240 -2.53 6.88 -14.92
C VAL A 240 -1.45 7.66 -15.68
N ALA A 241 -1.72 8.07 -16.92
CA ALA A 241 -0.78 8.90 -17.70
C ALA A 241 -0.50 10.28 -17.08
N GLY A 242 -1.39 10.77 -16.19
CA GLY A 242 -1.20 12.02 -15.46
C GLY A 242 -0.44 11.89 -14.14
N TYR A 243 -0.06 10.68 -13.74
CA TYR A 243 0.67 10.46 -12.50
C TYR A 243 2.14 10.83 -12.68
N ARG A 244 2.77 11.40 -11.65
CA ARG A 244 4.19 11.76 -11.67
C ARG A 244 5.11 10.54 -11.83
N PHE A 245 4.70 9.41 -11.27
CA PHE A 245 5.41 8.13 -11.30
C PHE A 245 4.43 6.98 -11.49
N THR A 246 4.91 5.86 -12.02
CA THR A 246 4.12 4.69 -12.34
C THR A 246 3.53 4.05 -11.07
N PRO A 247 2.20 3.93 -10.92
CA PRO A 247 1.57 3.29 -9.76
C PRO A 247 1.60 1.76 -9.86
N VAL A 248 2.80 1.17 -9.79
CA VAL A 248 3.08 -0.25 -10.09
C VAL A 248 2.18 -1.20 -9.30
N VAL A 249 1.98 -0.96 -8.01
CA VAL A 249 1.16 -1.83 -7.16
C VAL A 249 -0.30 -1.83 -7.62
N ASP A 250 -0.87 -0.66 -7.93
CA ASP A 250 -2.26 -0.56 -8.40
C ASP A 250 -2.46 -1.23 -9.75
N LEU A 251 -1.54 -0.97 -10.69
CA LEU A 251 -1.53 -1.59 -12.01
C LEU A 251 -1.40 -3.12 -11.89
N SER A 252 -0.61 -3.60 -10.95
CA SER A 252 -0.46 -5.03 -10.64
C SER A 252 -1.78 -5.66 -10.17
N TYR A 253 -2.53 -4.99 -9.28
CA TYR A 253 -3.86 -5.46 -8.84
C TYR A 253 -4.88 -5.46 -9.98
N LEU A 254 -4.91 -4.42 -10.81
CA LEU A 254 -5.81 -4.35 -11.97
C LEU A 254 -5.46 -5.43 -13.01
N ALA A 255 -4.19 -5.54 -13.39
CA ALA A 255 -3.73 -6.52 -14.37
C ALA A 255 -4.05 -7.95 -13.90
N HIS A 256 -3.77 -8.26 -12.64
CA HIS A 256 -4.13 -9.54 -12.05
C HIS A 256 -5.64 -9.81 -12.15
N ALA A 257 -6.49 -8.86 -11.74
CA ALA A 257 -7.93 -9.05 -11.78
C ALA A 257 -8.45 -9.29 -13.21
N LEU A 258 -7.91 -8.58 -14.20
CA LEU A 258 -8.26 -8.73 -15.61
C LEU A 258 -7.79 -10.08 -16.18
N VAL A 259 -6.57 -10.53 -15.85
CA VAL A 259 -6.06 -11.85 -16.25
C VAL A 259 -6.94 -12.96 -15.66
N MET A 260 -7.22 -12.89 -14.36
CA MET A 260 -8.06 -13.87 -13.68
C MET A 260 -9.51 -13.86 -14.20
N ALA A 261 -9.98 -12.75 -14.76
CA ALA A 261 -11.29 -12.61 -15.40
C ALA A 261 -11.30 -12.93 -16.92
N ARG A 262 -10.18 -13.42 -17.49
CA ARG A 262 -10.04 -13.74 -18.94
C ARG A 262 -10.30 -12.51 -19.83
N LYS A 263 -9.70 -11.39 -19.43
CA LYS A 263 -9.71 -10.08 -20.12
C LYS A 263 -8.29 -9.70 -20.52
N GLU A 264 -7.66 -10.56 -21.32
CA GLU A 264 -6.23 -10.47 -21.66
C GLU A 264 -5.91 -9.20 -22.47
N PHE A 265 -6.84 -8.74 -23.31
CA PHE A 265 -6.67 -7.49 -24.07
C PHE A 265 -6.55 -6.27 -23.15
N GLU A 266 -7.46 -6.16 -22.17
CA GLU A 266 -7.46 -5.08 -21.19
C GLU A 266 -6.29 -5.22 -20.20
N ALA A 267 -5.97 -6.45 -19.78
CA ALA A 267 -4.82 -6.72 -18.92
C ALA A 267 -3.50 -6.30 -19.59
N ARG A 268 -3.36 -6.53 -20.91
CA ARG A 268 -2.19 -6.11 -21.68
C ARG A 268 -1.93 -4.61 -21.54
N ALA A 269 -2.97 -3.78 -21.62
CA ALA A 269 -2.83 -2.33 -21.48
C ALA A 269 -2.34 -1.93 -20.08
N ALA A 270 -2.83 -2.58 -19.01
CA ALA A 270 -2.33 -2.35 -17.66
C ALA A 270 -0.85 -2.75 -17.52
N PHE A 271 -0.44 -3.89 -18.10
CA PHE A 271 0.97 -4.31 -18.12
C PHE A 271 1.87 -3.37 -18.94
N MET A 272 1.37 -2.83 -20.05
CA MET A 272 2.12 -1.87 -20.87
C MET A 272 2.37 -0.56 -20.11
N LEU A 273 1.36 -0.03 -19.41
CA LEU A 273 1.52 1.16 -18.56
C LEU A 273 2.43 0.91 -17.36
N MET A 274 2.43 -0.31 -16.81
CA MET A 274 3.37 -0.69 -15.75
C MET A 274 4.81 -0.81 -16.26
N GLY A 275 4.99 -0.94 -17.58
CA GLY A 275 6.30 -1.03 -18.21
C GLY A 275 7.13 -2.22 -17.70
N PRO A 276 8.43 -2.01 -17.40
CA PRO A 276 9.32 -3.07 -16.91
C PRO A 276 9.15 -3.36 -15.42
N TYR A 277 8.35 -2.60 -14.69
CA TYR A 277 8.25 -2.69 -13.24
C TYR A 277 7.29 -3.82 -12.81
N ALA A 278 7.44 -4.26 -11.56
CA ALA A 278 6.66 -5.35 -10.99
C ALA A 278 6.41 -5.15 -9.49
N SER A 279 5.27 -5.64 -9.00
CA SER A 279 4.91 -5.68 -7.58
C SER A 279 4.65 -7.13 -7.16
N ARG A 280 5.07 -7.53 -5.95
CA ARG A 280 4.92 -8.92 -5.48
C ARG A 280 3.45 -9.27 -5.28
N MET A 281 2.72 -8.35 -4.66
CA MET A 281 1.27 -8.43 -4.62
C MET A 281 0.66 -7.94 -5.94
N PRO A 282 -0.44 -8.56 -6.40
CA PRO A 282 -1.17 -9.65 -5.74
C PRO A 282 -0.61 -11.06 -6.00
N TRP A 283 0.32 -11.21 -6.93
CA TRP A 283 0.80 -12.50 -7.46
C TRP A 283 1.30 -13.49 -6.39
N SER A 284 1.92 -12.98 -5.32
CA SER A 284 2.40 -13.82 -4.21
C SER A 284 1.30 -14.56 -3.45
N ALA A 285 0.04 -14.15 -3.57
CA ALA A 285 -1.09 -14.88 -3.01
C ALA A 285 -1.43 -16.17 -3.81
N PHE A 286 -0.88 -16.33 -5.01
CA PHE A 286 -1.19 -17.41 -5.96
C PHE A 286 0.02 -18.31 -6.28
N GLY A 287 1.17 -18.07 -5.65
CA GLY A 287 2.41 -18.84 -5.85
C GLY A 287 3.65 -17.94 -5.89
N ALA A 288 4.73 -18.42 -6.50
CA ALA A 288 5.93 -17.62 -6.71
C ALA A 288 5.60 -16.39 -7.60
N PRO A 289 5.73 -15.15 -7.11
CA PRO A 289 5.23 -13.98 -7.82
C PRO A 289 5.91 -13.76 -9.18
N GLU A 290 7.19 -14.12 -9.30
CA GLU A 290 7.96 -14.06 -10.54
C GLU A 290 7.38 -14.98 -11.62
N GLU A 291 7.07 -16.23 -11.28
CA GLU A 291 6.47 -17.19 -12.20
C GLU A 291 5.04 -16.79 -12.59
N GLN A 292 4.24 -16.35 -11.61
CA GLN A 292 2.84 -15.96 -11.85
C GLN A 292 2.76 -14.73 -12.76
N LEU A 293 3.60 -13.72 -12.52
CA LEU A 293 3.66 -12.53 -13.36
C LEU A 293 4.15 -12.85 -14.78
N THR A 294 5.13 -13.75 -14.92
CA THR A 294 5.65 -14.21 -16.22
C THR A 294 4.53 -14.83 -17.05
N LYS A 295 3.84 -15.83 -16.48
CA LYS A 295 2.69 -16.51 -17.13
C LYS A 295 1.58 -15.52 -17.51
N ALA A 296 1.28 -14.57 -16.64
CA ALA A 296 0.26 -13.56 -16.89
C ALA A 296 0.63 -12.62 -18.06
N ARG A 297 1.91 -12.21 -18.17
CA ARG A 297 2.38 -11.38 -19.28
C ARG A 297 2.40 -12.16 -20.60
N GLU A 298 2.82 -13.42 -20.57
CA GLU A 298 2.78 -14.32 -21.73
C GLU A 298 1.35 -14.53 -22.25
N ALA A 299 0.38 -14.77 -21.36
CA ALA A 299 -1.04 -14.88 -21.71
C ALA A 299 -1.59 -13.60 -22.38
N CYS A 300 -1.00 -12.44 -22.08
CA CYS A 300 -1.33 -11.15 -22.69
C CYS A 300 -0.52 -10.84 -23.96
N GLY A 301 0.30 -11.79 -24.45
CA GLY A 301 1.14 -11.60 -25.64
C GLY A 301 2.29 -10.60 -25.44
N LEU A 302 2.78 -10.44 -24.20
CA LEU A 302 3.91 -9.59 -23.88
C LEU A 302 5.18 -10.42 -23.70
N THR A 303 6.28 -9.95 -24.28
CA THR A 303 7.61 -10.52 -24.06
C THR A 303 8.02 -10.28 -22.60
N VAL A 304 8.43 -11.34 -21.91
CA VAL A 304 8.96 -11.24 -20.56
C VAL A 304 10.38 -10.67 -20.65
N PRO A 305 10.73 -9.60 -19.91
CA PRO A 305 12.10 -9.10 -19.90
C PRO A 305 13.04 -10.19 -19.36
N GLY A 306 13.88 -10.76 -20.23
CA GLY A 306 14.85 -11.82 -19.89
C GLY A 306 14.59 -13.20 -20.50
N GLY A 307 13.56 -13.38 -21.34
CA GLY A 307 13.46 -14.52 -22.26
C GLY A 307 14.23 -14.26 -23.57
N PRO A 308 14.72 -15.31 -24.26
CA PRO A 308 15.54 -15.19 -25.47
C PRO A 308 14.87 -14.40 -26.60
#